data_AF-A0A842NL94-F1
#
_entry.id   AF-A0A842NL94-F1
#
_cell.length_a   1.000
_cell.length_b   1.000
_cell.length_c   1.000
_cell.angle_alpha   90.00
_cell.angle_beta   90.00
_cell.angle_gamma   90.00
#
_symmetry.space_group_name_H-M   'P 1'
#
loop_
_entity.id
_entity.type
_entity.pdbx_description
1 polymer ?
#
loop_
_entity_poly.entity_id
_entity_poly.type
_entity_poly.pdbx_seq_one_letter_code
_entity_poly.pdbx_strand_id
1 'polypeptide(L)' 'MARNKPLAYKIRLNKAARQKKSVPAWIIAKTKGTVRMSPKSRRNWRNRKLRI' A
#
# COMPACT_ATOMS: atom_id res chain seq x y z
N MET A 1 -6.99 -21.41 4.93
CA MET A 1 -7.27 -20.81 3.60
C MET A 1 -6.33 -19.63 3.24
N ALA A 2 -5.01 -19.76 3.42
CA ALA A 2 -4.04 -18.75 2.99
C ALA A 2 -3.07 -19.24 1.90
N ARG A 3 -2.76 -20.54 1.89
CA ARG A 3 -1.74 -21.20 1.06
C ARG A 3 -2.15 -21.32 -0.41
N ASN A 4 -3.32 -21.89 -0.67
CA ASN A 4 -3.83 -22.11 -2.03
C ASN A 4 -4.82 -20.98 -2.38
N LYS A 5 -4.35 -20.03 -3.20
CA LYS A 5 -5.12 -18.88 -3.69
C LYS A 5 -4.93 -18.77 -5.20
N PRO A 6 -5.96 -18.40 -5.98
CA PRO A 6 -5.82 -18.21 -7.41
C PRO A 6 -4.80 -17.10 -7.71
N LEU A 7 -4.11 -17.22 -8.83
CA LEU A 7 -3.02 -16.31 -9.22
C LEU A 7 -3.46 -14.84 -9.21
N ALA A 8 -4.63 -14.54 -9.78
CA ALA A 8 -5.19 -13.20 -9.82
C ALA A 8 -5.36 -12.57 -8.43
N TYR A 9 -5.72 -13.38 -7.43
CA TYR A 9 -5.83 -12.91 -6.05
C TYR A 9 -4.44 -12.63 -5.43
N LYS A 10 -3.44 -13.49 -5.70
CA LYS A 10 -2.06 -13.26 -5.24
C LYS A 10 -1.44 -11.99 -5.82
N ILE A 11 -1.67 -11.70 -7.09
CA ILE A 11 -1.20 -10.46 -7.74
C ILE A 11 -1.82 -9.23 -7.08
N ARG A 12 -3.14 -9.24 -6.81
CA ARG A 12 -3.83 -8.14 -6.14
C ARG A 12 -3.33 -7.92 -4.71
N LEU A 13 -3.09 -9.00 -3.96
CA LEU A 13 -2.45 -8.91 -2.65
C LEU A 13 -1.03 -8.32 -2.72
N ASN A 14 -0.20 -8.78 -3.67
CA ASN A 14 1.16 -8.28 -3.84
C ASN A 14 1.17 -6.79 -4.21
N LYS A 15 0.30 -6.36 -5.13
CA LYS A 15 0.09 -4.94 -5.45
C LYS A 15 -0.29 -4.14 -4.20
N ALA A 16 -1.24 -4.63 -3.40
CA ALA A 16 -1.67 -3.96 -2.18
C ALA A 16 -0.59 -3.89 -1.09
N ALA A 17 0.33 -4.86 -1.06
CA ALA A 17 1.51 -4.85 -0.18
C ALA A 17 2.55 -3.81 -0.65
N ARG A 18 2.89 -3.81 -1.95
CA ARG A 18 3.85 -2.85 -2.54
C ARG A 18 3.38 -1.40 -2.43
N GLN A 19 2.08 -1.15 -2.54
CA GLN A 19 1.49 0.19 -2.42
C GLN A 19 1.47 0.74 -0.99
N LYS A 20 1.77 -0.06 0.04
CA LYS A 20 1.79 0.39 1.45
C LYS A 20 3.01 1.25 1.79
N LYS A 21 4.01 1.32 0.91
CA LYS A 21 5.25 2.08 1.15
C LYS A 21 4.99 3.57 1.36
N SER A 22 5.83 4.21 2.17
CA SER A 22 5.77 5.67 2.40
C SER A 22 6.17 6.44 1.14
N VAL A 23 5.82 7.73 1.11
CA VAL A 23 6.27 8.66 0.07
C VAL A 23 7.81 8.79 0.19
N PRO A 24 8.55 8.66 -0.91
CA PRO A 24 10.00 8.88 -0.93
C PRO A 24 10.40 10.28 -0.44
N ALA A 25 11.50 10.36 0.31
CA ALA A 25 11.97 11.62 0.90
C ALA A 25 12.23 12.72 -0.14
N TRP A 26 12.78 12.35 -1.31
CA TRP A 26 13.06 13.32 -2.38
C TRP A 26 11.79 13.94 -2.97
N ILE A 27 10.64 13.25 -2.94
CA ILE A 27 9.35 13.82 -3.37
C ILE A 27 8.86 14.86 -2.36
N ILE A 28 9.03 14.57 -1.07
CA ILE A 28 8.68 15.51 0.00
C ILE A 28 9.52 16.78 -0.16
N ALA A 29 10.82 16.65 -0.39
CA ALA A 29 11.71 17.79 -0.66
C ALA A 29 11.30 18.56 -1.92
N LYS A 30 11.03 17.86 -3.03
CA LYS A 30 10.59 18.47 -4.30
C LYS A 30 9.29 19.26 -4.15
N THR A 31 8.36 18.75 -3.36
CA THR A 31 7.05 19.38 -3.15
C THR A 31 7.02 20.31 -1.94
N LYS A 32 8.17 20.63 -1.33
CA LYS A 32 8.24 21.45 -0.09
C LYS A 32 7.29 20.95 1.01
N GLY A 33 7.06 19.64 1.05
CA GLY A 33 6.19 19.00 2.02
C GLY A 33 4.69 19.10 1.74
N THR A 34 4.25 19.48 0.53
CA THR A 34 2.82 19.38 0.18
C THR A 34 2.37 17.92 0.13
N VAL A 35 3.21 17.01 -0.38
CA VAL A 35 2.91 15.57 -0.45
C VAL A 35 3.72 14.82 0.59
N ARG A 36 3.15 14.60 1.78
CA ARG A 36 3.81 13.89 2.91
C ARG A 36 3.37 12.44 3.07
N MET A 37 2.11 12.13 2.74
CA MET A 37 1.52 10.81 3.02
C MET A 37 0.61 10.36 1.89
N SER A 38 0.58 9.04 1.65
CA SER A 38 -0.37 8.41 0.74
C SER A 38 -1.54 7.79 1.52
N PRO A 39 -2.80 7.87 1.03
CA PRO A 39 -3.91 7.14 1.62
C PRO A 39 -3.69 5.63 1.68
N LYS A 40 -2.87 5.08 0.77
CA LYS A 40 -2.57 3.64 0.72
C LYS A 40 -1.50 3.24 1.74
N SER A 41 -0.57 4.12 2.08
CA SER A 41 0.49 3.85 3.07
C SER A 41 -0.04 3.86 4.51
N ARG A 42 -1.06 4.67 4.78
CA ARG A 42 -1.75 4.74 6.09
C ARG A 42 -2.61 3.53 6.44
N ARG A 43 -2.76 2.55 5.53
CA ARG A 43 -3.62 1.39 5.77
C ARG A 43 -2.94 0.40 6.72
N ASN A 44 -3.60 0.10 7.84
CA ASN A 44 -3.24 -1.02 8.73
C ASN A 44 -4.18 -2.21 8.52
N TRP A 45 -3.64 -3.44 8.51
CA TRP A 45 -4.40 -4.69 8.32
C TRP A 45 -5.32 -5.02 9.50
N ARG A 46 -5.02 -4.48 10.68
CA ARG A 46 -5.88 -4.58 11.87
C ARG A 46 -7.12 -3.71 11.71
N ASN A 47 -6.94 -2.45 11.32
CA ASN A 47 -8.01 -1.45 11.35
C ASN A 47 -8.82 -1.40 10.05
N ARG A 48 -8.21 -1.73 8.90
CA ARG A 48 -8.89 -1.67 7.59
C ARG A 48 -8.53 -2.88 6.72
N LYS A 49 -9.52 -3.74 6.48
CA LYS A 49 -9.37 -4.92 5.62
C LYS A 49 -9.28 -4.55 4.13
N LEU A 50 -8.63 -5.42 3.37
CA LEU A 50 -8.55 -5.34 1.92
C LEU A 50 -9.84 -5.92 1.33
N ARG A 51 -10.56 -5.13 0.53
CA ARG A 51 -11.73 -5.58 -0.22
C ARG A 51 -11.25 -5.95 -1.63
N ILE A 52 -10.84 -7.21 -1.80
CA ILE A 52 -10.22 -7.77 -3.01
C ILE A 52 -10.87 -9.11 -3.30
#